data_AF-A0A7W1CVK4-F1
#
_entry.id   AF-A0A7W1CVK4-F1
#
_cell.length_a   1.000
_cell.length_b   1.000
_cell.length_c   1.000
_cell.angle_alpha   90.00
_cell.angle_beta   90.00
_cell.angle_gamma   90.00
#
_symmetry.space_group_name_H-M   'P 1'
#
loop_
_entity.id
_entity.type
_entity.pdbx_description
1 polymer ?
#
loop_
_entity_poly.entity_id
_entity_poly.type
_entity_poly.pdbx_seq_one_letter_code
_entity_poly.pdbx_strand_id
1 'polypeptide(L)'
;PEHSIFFVGYADPESPAGILQKSQPNELVSLDEDEPAVPLRCHLDQFQFSAHASRESILEYIKKVAPKKLVLVHGDVPAIEWMRASAAAALPETEIIVPPPGVEIEL
;
A
#
# COMPACT_ATOMS: atom_id res chain seq x y z
N PRO A 1 -19.54 -1.32 -23.30
CA PRO A 1 -18.25 -0.58 -23.24
C PRO A 1 -17.18 -1.31 -24.05
N GLU A 2 -16.51 -0.64 -24.99
CA GLU A 2 -15.45 -1.23 -25.83
C GLU A 2 -14.05 -1.14 -25.20
N HIS A 3 -13.90 -0.36 -24.14
CA HIS A 3 -12.62 -0.07 -23.49
C HIS A 3 -12.65 -0.47 -22.01
N SER A 4 -11.50 -0.93 -21.53
CA SER A 4 -11.30 -1.35 -20.14
C SER A 4 -9.94 -0.88 -19.62
N ILE A 5 -9.86 -0.60 -18.33
CA ILE A 5 -8.62 -0.32 -17.61
C ILE A 5 -8.47 -1.37 -16.51
N PHE A 6 -7.31 -2.00 -16.44
CA PHE A 6 -7.01 -3.05 -15.47
C PHE A 6 -5.83 -2.63 -14.59
N PHE A 7 -6.06 -2.59 -13.27
CA PHE A 7 -5.03 -2.28 -12.30
C PHE A 7 -4.34 -3.56 -11.85
N VAL A 8 -3.01 -3.59 -11.83
CA VAL A 8 -2.22 -4.80 -11.54
C VAL A 8 -1.41 -4.74 -10.24
N GLY A 9 -1.40 -3.59 -9.57
CA GLY A 9 -0.62 -3.35 -8.36
C GLY A 9 -1.23 -2.27 -7.49
N TYR A 10 -0.44 -1.80 -6.52
CA TYR A 10 -0.83 -0.69 -5.65
C TYR A 10 -0.94 0.62 -6.44
N ALA A 11 -2.00 1.38 -6.17
CA ALA A 11 -2.17 2.75 -6.64
C ALA A 11 -2.30 3.65 -5.41
N ASP A 12 -1.54 4.73 -5.40
CA ASP A 12 -1.68 5.75 -4.37
C ASP A 12 -3.12 6.32 -4.40
N PRO A 13 -3.80 6.48 -3.25
CA PRO A 13 -5.18 6.97 -3.19
C PRO A 13 -5.46 8.33 -3.85
N GLU A 14 -4.43 9.17 -4.01
CA GLU A 14 -4.48 10.50 -4.63
C GLU A 14 -4.00 10.49 -6.10
N SER A 15 -3.39 9.39 -6.56
CA SER A 15 -3.03 9.23 -7.96
C SER A 15 -4.25 9.10 -8.87
N PRO A 16 -4.13 9.36 -10.19
CA PRO A 16 -5.23 9.15 -11.14
C PRO A 16 -5.82 7.73 -11.09
N ALA A 17 -4.98 6.71 -10.88
CA ALA A 17 -5.43 5.34 -10.72
C ALA A 17 -6.23 5.14 -9.42
N GLY A 18 -5.80 5.72 -8.31
CA GLY A 18 -6.50 5.67 -7.02
C GLY A 18 -7.84 6.40 -7.04
N ILE A 19 -7.93 7.51 -7.77
CA ILE A 19 -9.19 8.22 -8.02
C ILE A 19 -10.14 7.31 -8.80
N LEU A 20 -9.70 6.77 -9.95
CA LEU A 20 -10.51 5.89 -10.78
C LEU A 20 -10.99 4.63 -10.03
N GLN A 21 -10.17 4.03 -9.18
CA GLN A 21 -10.53 2.86 -8.38
C GLN A 21 -11.68 3.13 -7.38
N LYS A 22 -11.89 4.38 -6.97
CA LYS A 22 -12.96 4.78 -6.06
C LYS A 22 -14.22 5.27 -6.77
N SER A 23 -14.10 5.63 -8.05
CA SER A 23 -15.20 6.18 -8.84
C SER A 23 -16.24 5.14 -9.23
N GLN A 24 -17.48 5.58 -9.38
CA GLN A 24 -18.61 4.76 -9.80
C GLN A 24 -18.80 4.83 -11.33
N PRO A 25 -19.43 3.81 -11.95
CA PRO A 25 -19.77 3.86 -13.36
C PRO A 25 -20.61 5.10 -13.72
N ASN A 26 -20.22 5.79 -14.79
CA ASN A 26 -20.77 7.05 -15.30
C ASN A 26 -20.57 8.29 -14.40
N GLU A 27 -19.85 8.18 -13.30
CA GLU A 27 -19.44 9.34 -12.50
C GLU A 27 -18.55 10.28 -13.34
N LEU A 28 -18.72 11.59 -13.17
CA LEU A 28 -17.81 12.58 -13.76
C LEU A 28 -16.53 12.61 -12.92
N VAL A 29 -15.43 12.19 -13.52
CA VAL A 29 -14.11 12.13 -12.87
C VAL A 29 -13.24 13.23 -13.45
N SER A 30 -12.61 14.02 -12.58
CA SER A 30 -11.53 14.93 -12.94
C SER A 30 -10.20 14.31 -12.54
N LEU A 31 -9.24 14.27 -13.47
CA LEU A 31 -7.88 13.78 -13.24
C LEU A 31 -6.83 14.89 -13.40
N ASP A 32 -7.26 16.05 -13.91
CA ASP A 32 -6.44 17.24 -14.14
C ASP A 32 -7.32 18.46 -13.84
N GLU A 33 -6.82 19.41 -13.05
CA GLU A 33 -7.55 20.60 -12.65
C GLU A 33 -7.81 21.55 -13.83
N ASP A 34 -6.96 21.49 -14.86
CA ASP A 34 -7.07 22.34 -16.05
C ASP A 34 -8.04 21.77 -17.10
N GLU A 35 -8.55 20.55 -16.92
CA GLU A 35 -9.43 19.85 -17.86
C GLU A 35 -10.84 19.61 -17.28
N PRO A 36 -11.89 19.60 -18.12
CA PRO A 36 -13.23 19.29 -17.66
C PRO A 36 -13.35 17.82 -17.22
N ALA A 37 -14.13 17.58 -16.17
CA ALA A 37 -14.43 16.24 -15.72
C ALA A 37 -15.14 15.41 -16.82
N VAL A 38 -14.75 14.14 -16.95
CA VAL A 38 -15.26 13.24 -17.99
C VAL A 38 -16.00 12.03 -17.39
N PRO A 39 -17.06 11.51 -18.04
CA PRO A 39 -17.81 10.39 -17.49
C PRO A 39 -17.02 9.08 -17.59
N LEU A 40 -16.93 8.35 -16.48
CA LEU A 40 -16.30 7.03 -16.42
C LEU A 40 -17.17 5.97 -17.11
N ARG A 41 -16.90 5.71 -18.40
CA ARG A 41 -17.67 4.76 -19.22
C ARG A 41 -16.97 3.42 -19.48
N CYS A 42 -15.65 3.36 -19.28
CA CYS A 42 -14.89 2.13 -19.46
C CYS A 42 -15.14 1.17 -18.30
N HIS A 43 -14.88 -0.12 -18.55
CA HIS A 43 -14.90 -1.11 -17.48
C HIS A 43 -13.60 -1.03 -16.68
N LEU A 44 -13.71 -1.01 -15.35
CA LEU A 44 -12.57 -1.07 -14.44
C LEU A 44 -12.55 -2.42 -13.74
N ASP A 45 -11.37 -3.03 -13.63
CA ASP A 45 -11.14 -4.19 -12.79
C ASP A 45 -9.73 -4.17 -12.19
N GLN A 46 -9.51 -4.92 -11.11
CA GLN A 46 -8.24 -4.99 -10.40
C GLN A 46 -7.79 -6.44 -10.22
N PHE A 47 -6.55 -6.70 -10.62
CA PHE A 47 -5.85 -7.95 -10.43
C PHE A 47 -4.63 -7.74 -9.54
N GLN A 48 -4.33 -8.70 -8.68
CA GLN A 48 -3.19 -8.59 -7.78
C GLN A 48 -1.98 -9.33 -8.36
N PHE A 49 -1.14 -8.61 -9.11
CA PHE A 49 0.16 -9.10 -9.60
C PHE A 49 1.31 -8.37 -8.89
N SER A 50 1.22 -8.28 -7.57
CA SER A 50 2.24 -7.58 -6.78
C SER A 50 3.60 -8.27 -6.89
N ALA A 51 4.64 -7.50 -7.22
CA ALA A 51 6.03 -7.94 -7.08
C ALA A 51 6.51 -7.94 -5.62
N HIS A 52 5.68 -7.45 -4.69
CA HIS A 52 5.99 -7.48 -3.26
C HIS A 52 5.57 -8.80 -2.63
N ALA A 53 6.38 -9.25 -1.67
CA ALA A 53 6.01 -10.36 -0.79
C ALA A 53 4.73 -10.02 -0.01
N SER A 54 3.91 -11.03 0.29
CA SER A 54 2.77 -10.84 1.17
C SER A 54 3.22 -10.45 2.59
N ARG A 55 2.34 -9.82 3.36
CA ARG A 55 2.63 -9.45 4.76
C ARG A 55 3.03 -10.67 5.60
N GLU A 56 2.41 -11.83 5.35
CA GLU A 56 2.73 -13.09 6.02
C GLU A 56 4.12 -13.58 5.64
N SER A 57 4.48 -13.47 4.36
CA SER A 57 5.81 -13.85 3.88
C SER A 57 6.92 -12.98 4.48
N ILE A 58 6.67 -11.67 4.63
CA ILE A 58 7.58 -10.73 5.30
C ILE A 58 7.72 -11.10 6.79
N LEU A 59 6.62 -11.41 7.47
CA LEU A 59 6.64 -11.81 8.88
C LEU A 59 7.43 -13.11 9.09
N GLU A 60 7.24 -14.11 8.22
CA GLU A 60 8.01 -15.36 8.28
C GLU A 60 9.51 -15.11 8.05
N TYR A 61 9.87 -14.20 7.15
CA TYR A 61 11.26 -13.80 6.97
C TYR A 61 11.85 -13.14 8.22
N ILE A 62 11.11 -12.21 8.85
CA ILE A 62 11.51 -11.56 10.11
C ILE A 62 11.75 -12.58 11.21
N LYS A 63 10.82 -13.53 11.40
CA LYS A 63 10.96 -14.62 12.39
C LYS A 63 12.20 -15.48 12.14
N LYS A 64 12.49 -15.78 10.88
CA LYS A 64 13.65 -16.60 10.50
C LYS A 64 14.98 -15.91 10.81
N VAL A 65 15.07 -14.59 10.59
CA VAL A 65 16.29 -13.82 10.84
C VAL A 65 16.45 -13.44 12.31
N ALA A 66 15.34 -13.29 13.05
CA ALA A 66 15.30 -12.95 14.47
C ALA A 66 16.22 -11.77 14.84
N PRO A 67 16.02 -10.57 14.24
CA PRO A 67 16.90 -9.43 14.47
C PRO A 67 16.74 -8.85 15.88
N LYS A 68 17.80 -8.24 16.42
CA LYS A 68 17.71 -7.50 17.70
C LYS A 68 16.89 -6.22 17.58
N LYS A 69 16.98 -5.54 16.44
CA LYS A 69 16.22 -4.32 16.12
C LYS A 69 15.54 -4.47 14.76
N LEU A 70 14.28 -4.10 14.67
CA LEU A 70 13.46 -4.12 13.46
C LEU A 70 12.95 -2.71 13.17
N VAL A 71 13.41 -2.10 12.08
CA VAL A 71 12.93 -0.79 11.62
C VAL A 71 11.89 -1.01 10.53
N LEU A 72 10.65 -0.57 10.77
CA LEU A 72 9.55 -0.69 9.82
C LEU A 72 9.39 0.61 9.04
N VAL A 73 9.44 0.53 7.72
CA VAL A 73 9.32 1.64 6.76
C VAL A 73 8.46 1.22 5.57
N HIS A 74 8.13 2.16 4.68
CA HIS A 74 7.43 1.92 3.41
C HIS A 74 6.18 1.03 3.56
N GLY A 75 5.16 1.58 4.19
CA GLY A 75 3.82 1.02 4.26
C GLY A 75 2.83 2.11 4.65
N ASP A 76 1.56 1.91 4.31
CA ASP A 76 0.52 2.73 4.92
C ASP A 76 0.44 2.48 6.44
N VAL A 77 -0.17 3.40 7.16
CA VAL A 77 -0.27 3.31 8.64
C VAL A 77 -0.87 1.98 9.09
N PRO A 78 -1.97 1.46 8.50
CA PRO A 78 -2.53 0.17 8.90
C PRO A 78 -1.60 -1.01 8.67
N ALA A 79 -0.84 -1.05 7.56
CA ALA A 79 0.10 -2.13 7.30
C ALA A 79 1.28 -2.13 8.29
N ILE A 80 1.82 -0.95 8.61
CA ILE A 80 2.89 -0.81 9.60
C ILE A 80 2.43 -1.27 10.98
N GLU A 81 1.25 -0.82 11.43
CA GLU A 81 0.71 -1.20 12.74
C GLU A 81 0.42 -2.70 12.83
N TRP A 82 -0.12 -3.30 11.77
CA TRP A 82 -0.32 -4.75 11.71
C TRP A 82 1.01 -5.52 11.82
N MET A 83 2.04 -5.06 11.08
CA MET A 83 3.35 -5.71 11.08
C MET A 83 4.03 -5.56 12.45
N ARG A 84 3.94 -4.38 13.06
CA ARG A 84 4.48 -4.09 14.39
C ARG A 84 3.88 -5.02 15.43
N ALA A 85 2.55 -5.13 15.48
CA ALA A 85 1.87 -5.99 16.45
C ALA A 85 2.22 -7.48 16.22
N SER A 86 2.25 -7.92 14.96
CA SER A 86 2.54 -9.31 14.62
C SER A 86 3.99 -9.70 14.92
N ALA A 87 4.94 -8.82 14.61
CA ALA A 87 6.35 -9.01 14.91
C ALA A 87 6.62 -8.97 16.42
N ALA A 88 5.99 -8.06 17.17
CA ALA A 88 6.13 -7.99 18.63
C ALA A 88 5.64 -9.27 19.32
N ALA A 89 4.52 -9.83 18.85
CA ALA A 89 4.00 -11.08 19.37
C ALA A 89 4.90 -12.29 19.04
N ALA A 90 5.54 -12.27 17.86
CA ALA A 90 6.39 -13.36 17.39
C ALA A 90 7.82 -13.31 17.97
N LEU A 91 8.34 -12.11 18.23
CA LEU A 91 9.71 -11.85 18.68
C LEU A 91 9.70 -10.81 19.83
N PRO A 92 9.34 -11.22 21.06
CA PRO A 92 9.18 -10.29 22.19
C PRO A 92 10.47 -9.58 22.62
N GLU A 93 11.63 -10.12 22.26
CA GLU A 93 12.96 -9.56 22.57
C GLU A 93 13.48 -8.62 21.45
N THR A 94 12.77 -8.51 20.33
CA THR A 94 13.14 -7.58 19.24
C THR A 94 12.62 -6.19 19.53
N GLU A 95 13.50 -5.20 19.52
CA GLU A 95 13.10 -3.79 19.56
C GLU A 95 12.50 -3.39 18.20
N ILE A 96 11.25 -2.92 18.18
CA ILE A 96 10.57 -2.52 16.94
C ILE A 96 10.43 -1.00 16.89
N ILE A 97 10.98 -0.41 15.83
CA ILE A 97 11.10 1.03 15.60
C ILE A 97 10.27 1.39 14.37
N VAL A 98 9.40 2.41 14.51
CA VAL A 98 8.66 3.01 13.40
C VAL A 98 9.06 4.49 13.33
N PRO A 99 10.05 4.86 12.50
CA PRO A 99 10.54 6.23 12.46
C PRO A 99 9.57 7.13 11.68
N PRO A 100 9.34 8.37 12.15
CA PRO A 100 8.70 9.39 11.32
C PRO A 100 9.60 9.75 10.11
N PRO A 101 9.02 10.19 8.98
CA PRO A 101 9.81 10.63 7.83
C PRO A 101 10.81 11.74 8.20
N GLY A 102 12.06 11.58 7.74
CA GLY A 102 13.12 12.58 7.94
C GLY A 102 13.73 12.61 9.34
N VAL A 103 13.37 11.69 10.22
CA VAL A 103 13.94 11.59 11.58
C VAL A 103 15.09 10.59 11.61
N GLU A 104 16.24 11.02 12.14
CA GLU A 104 17.39 10.16 12.37
C GLU A 104 17.16 9.21 13.57
N ILE A 105 17.67 7.99 13.45
CA ILE A 105 17.58 6.96 14.51
C ILE A 105 18.97 6.38 14.79
N GLU A 106 19.31 6.25 16.07
CA GLU A 106 20.49 5.53 16.52
C GLU A 106 20.16 4.05 16.71
N LEU A 107 21.01 3.17 16.17
CA LEU A 107 20.83 1.71 16.16
C LEU A 107 21.86 1.00 17.04
#